data_AF-A0A1T5CGH5-F1
#
_entry.id   AF-A0A1T5CGH5-F1
#
_cell.length_a   1.000
_cell.length_b   1.000
_cell.length_c   1.000
_cell.angle_alpha   90.00
_cell.angle_beta   90.00
_cell.angle_gamma   90.00
#
_symmetry.space_group_name_H-M   'P 1'
#
loop_
_entity.id
_entity.type
_entity.pdbx_description
1 polymer ?
#
loop_
_entity_poly.entity_id
_entity_poly.type
_entity_poly.pdbx_seq_one_letter_code
_entity_poly.pdbx_strand_id
1 'polypeptide(L)'
;MIAGYIICIVLALIFVIMGYLTHIKKKLWLIAGYQEESFLGDKDKLAKLFGLFSYIVGIATFLLPFGLDFFGIISGIIYAVCICIGTVATLVLKQIMNKPL
;
A
#
# COMPACT_ATOMS: atom_id res chain seq x y z
N MET A 1 -0.16 11.92 22.81
CA MET A 1 -1.17 12.16 21.75
C MET A 1 -0.52 12.78 20.50
N ILE A 2 0.09 13.97 20.57
CA ILE A 2 0.71 14.66 19.40
C ILE A 2 1.76 13.81 18.66
N ALA A 3 2.65 13.11 19.37
CA ALA A 3 3.68 12.28 18.72
C ALA A 3 3.10 11.19 17.80
N GLY A 4 2.00 10.54 18.21
CA GLY A 4 1.33 9.51 17.40
C GLY A 4 0.75 10.07 16.10
N TYR A 5 0.15 11.26 16.18
CA TYR A 5 -0.34 11.98 14.99
C TYR A 5 0.80 12.30 14.02
N ILE A 6 1.92 12.85 14.53
CA ILE A 6 3.08 13.18 13.70
C ILE A 6 3.62 11.94 12.99
N ILE A 7 3.76 10.82 13.72
CA ILE A 7 4.23 9.55 13.14
C ILE A 7 3.28 9.07 12.03
N CYS A 8 1.97 9.12 12.27
CA CYS A 8 0.98 8.70 11.27
C CYS A 8 1.02 9.60 10.02
N ILE A 9 1.19 10.91 10.19
CA ILE A 9 1.29 11.87 9.07
C ILE A 9 2.55 11.61 8.25
N VAL A 10 3.71 11.42 8.90
CA VAL A 10 4.97 11.13 8.21
C VAL A 10 4.89 9.80 7.46
N LEU A 11 4.35 8.75 8.10
CA LEU A 11 4.15 7.45 7.44
C LEU A 11 3.19 7.55 6.25
N ALA A 12 2.07 8.26 6.42
CA ALA A 12 1.11 8.49 5.34
C ALA A 12 1.77 9.18 4.13
N LEU A 13 2.59 10.20 4.38
CA LEU A 13 3.36 10.87 3.32
C LEU A 13 4.32 9.92 2.61
N ILE A 14 5.05 9.09 3.36
CA ILE A 14 5.96 8.09 2.77
C ILE A 14 5.20 7.12 1.87
N PHE A 15 4.05 6.60 2.31
CA PHE A 15 3.22 5.70 1.50
C PHE A 15 2.67 6.38 0.25
N VAL A 16 2.23 7.63 0.34
CA VAL A 16 1.77 8.40 -0.83
C VAL A 16 2.92 8.63 -1.83
N ILE A 17 4.12 8.97 -1.35
CA ILE A 17 5.30 9.16 -2.20
C ILE A 17 5.69 7.83 -2.88
N MET A 18 5.67 6.72 -2.14
CA MET A 18 5.90 5.37 -2.69
C MET A 18 4.86 5.01 -3.76
N GLY A 19 3.58 5.32 -3.50
CA GLY A 19 2.49 5.17 -4.46
C GLY A 19 2.73 5.97 -5.74
N TYR A 20 3.20 7.20 -5.62
CA TYR A 20 3.56 8.07 -6.75
C TYR A 20 4.72 7.52 -7.57
N LEU A 21 5.80 7.09 -6.91
CA LEU A 21 6.96 6.50 -7.58
C LEU A 21 6.61 5.20 -8.30
N THR A 22 5.74 4.38 -7.71
CA THR A 22 5.32 3.11 -8.30
C THR A 22 4.31 3.32 -9.43
N HIS A 23 3.33 4.22 -9.26
CA HIS A 23 2.28 4.46 -10.25
C HIS A 23 2.75 5.29 -11.45
N ILE A 24 3.38 6.44 -11.19
CA ILE A 24 3.71 7.45 -12.23
C ILE A 24 5.10 7.22 -12.79
N LYS A 25 6.09 7.01 -11.93
CA LYS A 25 7.48 6.75 -12.36
C LYS A 25 7.73 5.28 -12.72
N LYS A 26 6.73 4.41 -12.54
CA LYS A 26 6.78 2.97 -12.83
C LYS A 26 8.03 2.29 -12.26
N LYS A 27 8.49 2.73 -11.09
CA LYS A 27 9.66 2.18 -10.41
C LYS A 27 9.28 0.87 -9.73
N LEU A 28 9.00 -0.16 -10.53
CA LEU A 28 8.52 -1.47 -10.09
C LEU A 28 9.54 -2.22 -9.21
N TRP A 29 10.83 -1.85 -9.26
CA TRP A 29 11.87 -2.39 -8.37
C TRP A 29 11.59 -2.11 -6.87
N LEU A 30 10.76 -1.10 -6.55
CA LEU A 30 10.32 -0.82 -5.18
C LEU A 30 9.34 -1.88 -4.64
N ILE A 31 8.76 -2.71 -5.52
CA ILE A 31 7.87 -3.79 -5.12
C ILE A 31 8.72 -4.96 -4.62
N ALA A 32 8.52 -5.35 -3.36
CA ALA A 32 9.22 -6.48 -2.78
C ALA A 32 9.05 -7.76 -3.63
N GLY A 33 10.18 -8.42 -3.91
CA GLY A 33 10.22 -9.63 -4.72
C GLY A 33 9.78 -9.44 -6.17
N TYR A 34 9.84 -8.23 -6.73
CA TYR A 34 9.71 -8.02 -8.16
C TYR A 34 11.05 -8.27 -8.85
N GLN A 35 11.08 -9.20 -9.80
CA GLN A 35 12.22 -9.42 -10.70
C GLN A 35 11.80 -9.01 -12.11
N GLU A 36 12.49 -8.04 -12.68
CA GLU A 36 12.20 -7.54 -14.04
C GLU A 36 12.31 -8.62 -15.11
N GLU A 37 13.19 -9.59 -14.88
CA GLU A 37 13.51 -10.70 -15.78
C GLU A 37 12.45 -11.82 -15.77
N SER A 38 11.75 -11.97 -14.66
CA SER A 38 10.77 -13.06 -14.44
C SER A 38 9.32 -12.62 -14.61
N PHE A 39 9.08 -11.32 -14.86
CA PHE A 39 7.74 -10.78 -14.99
C PHE A 39 7.29 -10.71 -16.45
N LEU A 40 6.47 -11.69 -16.85
CA LEU A 40 5.93 -11.81 -18.22
C LEU A 40 4.61 -11.05 -18.42
N GLY A 41 4.06 -10.47 -17.34
CA GLY A 41 2.78 -9.75 -17.35
C GLY A 41 2.86 -8.27 -17.74
N ASP A 42 1.71 -7.61 -17.66
CA ASP A 42 1.55 -6.18 -17.94
C ASP A 42 2.08 -5.31 -16.78
N LYS A 43 3.23 -4.67 -17.03
CA LYS A 43 3.94 -3.78 -16.09
C LYS A 43 3.11 -2.55 -15.71
N ASP A 44 2.27 -2.05 -16.61
CA ASP A 44 1.41 -0.89 -16.36
C ASP A 44 0.28 -1.24 -15.39
N LYS A 45 -0.35 -2.40 -15.56
CA LYS A 45 -1.38 -2.88 -14.62
C LYS A 45 -0.80 -3.14 -13.23
N LEU A 46 0.40 -3.71 -13.15
CA LEU A 46 1.10 -3.93 -11.87
C LEU A 46 1.42 -2.60 -11.17
N ALA A 47 1.95 -1.62 -11.91
CA ALA A 47 2.25 -0.29 -11.40
C ALA A 47 1.00 0.42 -10.84
N LYS A 48 -0.12 0.34 -11.57
CA LYS A 48 -1.41 0.89 -11.12
C LYS A 48 -1.91 0.21 -9.85
N LEU A 49 -1.83 -1.12 -9.79
CA LEU A 49 -2.30 -1.90 -8.64
C LEU A 49 -1.54 -1.56 -7.36
N PHE A 50 -0.21 -1.64 -7.40
CA PHE A 50 0.63 -1.34 -6.22
C PHE A 50 0.61 0.16 -5.88
N GLY A 51 0.55 1.02 -6.88
CA GLY A 51 0.40 2.46 -6.68
C GLY A 51 -0.90 2.84 -5.97
N LEU A 52 -2.03 2.33 -6.47
CA LEU A 52 -3.35 2.56 -5.86
C LEU A 52 -3.40 2.00 -4.44
N PHE A 53 -2.89 0.78 -4.22
CA PHE A 53 -2.81 0.20 -2.89
C PHE A 53 -2.03 1.10 -1.93
N SER A 54 -0.84 1.57 -2.33
CA SER A 54 -0.01 2.44 -1.49
C SER A 54 -0.72 3.76 -1.14
N TYR A 55 -1.47 4.35 -2.07
CA TYR A 55 -2.28 5.53 -1.79
C TYR A 55 -3.40 5.24 -0.77
N ILE A 56 -4.11 4.11 -0.91
CA ILE A 56 -5.15 3.71 0.03
C ILE A 56 -4.56 3.50 1.43
N VAL A 57 -3.41 2.82 1.53
CA VAL A 57 -2.70 2.65 2.81
C VAL A 57 -2.28 3.99 3.40
N GLY A 58 -1.73 4.90 2.59
CA GLY A 58 -1.33 6.23 3.04
C GLY A 58 -2.51 7.04 3.60
N ILE A 59 -3.64 7.05 2.89
CA ILE A 59 -4.87 7.73 3.34
C ILE A 59 -5.41 7.08 4.62
N ALA A 60 -5.48 5.75 4.67
CA ALA A 60 -5.94 5.03 5.87
C ALA A 60 -5.03 5.30 7.07
N THR A 61 -3.71 5.36 6.87
CA THR A 61 -2.72 5.70 7.92
C THR A 61 -2.93 7.12 8.44
N PHE A 62 -3.23 8.07 7.54
CA PHE A 62 -3.52 9.45 7.92
C PHE A 62 -4.80 9.58 8.75
N LEU A 63 -5.83 8.79 8.45
CA LEU A 63 -7.10 8.78 9.19
C LEU A 63 -7.03 7.99 10.51
N LEU A 64 -6.06 7.06 10.64
CA LEU A 64 -5.91 6.20 11.80
C LEU A 64 -5.91 6.93 13.16
N PRO A 65 -5.11 7.99 13.39
CA PRO A 65 -5.07 8.65 14.70
C PRO A 65 -6.42 9.28 15.07
N PHE A 66 -7.20 9.78 14.10
CA PHE A 66 -8.57 10.23 14.33
C PHE A 66 -9.48 9.06 14.72
N GLY A 67 -9.38 7.94 14.00
CA GLY A 67 -10.11 6.72 14.33
C GLY A 67 -9.84 6.23 15.76
N LEU A 68 -8.58 6.30 16.20
CA LEU A 68 -8.19 5.94 17.57
C LEU A 68 -8.79 6.90 18.61
N ASP A 69 -8.85 8.19 18.35
CA ASP A 69 -9.44 9.14 19.30
C ASP A 69 -10.97 8.99 19.43
N PHE A 70 -11.68 8.66 18.34
CA PHE A 70 -13.14 8.50 18.36
C PHE A 70 -13.61 7.10 18.80
N PHE A 71 -12.94 6.03 18.35
CA PHE A 71 -13.37 4.64 18.53
C PHE A 71 -12.38 3.78 19.35
N GLY A 72 -11.24 4.36 19.76
CA GLY A 72 -10.18 3.66 20.51
C GLY A 72 -9.50 2.54 19.71
N ILE A 73 -8.79 1.66 20.43
CA ILE A 73 -9.07 0.21 20.38
C ILE A 73 -9.38 -0.37 18.99
N ILE A 74 -10.69 -0.43 18.77
CA ILE A 74 -11.37 -1.11 17.68
C ILE A 74 -10.89 -0.59 16.32
N SER A 75 -10.65 0.71 16.19
CA SER A 75 -10.17 1.32 14.94
C SER A 75 -8.80 0.79 14.51
N GLY A 76 -7.89 0.57 15.46
CA GLY A 76 -6.57 0.03 15.20
C GLY A 76 -6.62 -1.43 14.73
N ILE A 77 -7.53 -2.22 15.31
CA ILE A 77 -7.76 -3.62 14.90
C ILE A 77 -8.31 -3.67 13.47
N ILE A 78 -9.33 -2.86 13.16
CA ILE A 78 -9.92 -2.79 11.82
C ILE A 78 -8.85 -2.37 10.80
N TYR A 79 -8.08 -1.33 11.12
CA TYR A 79 -6.98 -0.88 10.27
C TYR A 79 -5.98 -2.01 10.00
N ALA A 80 -5.48 -2.68 11.03
CA ALA A 80 -4.52 -3.77 10.89
C ALA A 80 -5.06 -4.91 10.01
N VAL A 81 -6.31 -5.34 10.24
CA VAL A 81 -6.96 -6.40 9.44
C VAL A 81 -7.10 -5.98 7.97
N CYS A 82 -7.57 -4.75 7.70
CA CYS A 82 -7.69 -4.22 6.34
C CYS A 82 -6.35 -4.20 5.60
N ILE A 83 -5.27 -3.75 6.25
CA ILE A 83 -3.94 -3.69 5.64
C ILE A 83 -3.39 -5.10 5.38
N CYS A 84 -3.54 -6.02 6.32
CA CYS A 84 -3.12 -7.41 6.15
C CYS A 84 -3.84 -8.07 4.96
N ILE A 85 -5.17 -7.95 4.90
CA ILE A 85 -5.98 -8.51 3.80
C ILE A 85 -5.58 -7.88 2.47
N GLY A 86 -5.46 -6.54 2.41
CA GLY A 86 -5.06 -5.83 1.20
C GLY A 86 -3.66 -6.22 0.72
N THR A 87 -2.73 -6.47 1.64
CA THR A 87 -1.38 -6.95 1.30
C THR A 87 -1.44 -8.35 0.70
N VAL A 88 -2.18 -9.28 1.30
CA VAL A 88 -2.32 -10.64 0.74
C VAL A 88 -3.01 -10.59 -0.63
N ALA A 89 -4.08 -9.80 -0.77
CA ALA A 89 -4.80 -9.65 -2.03
C ALA A 89 -3.90 -9.09 -3.16
N THR A 90 -3.09 -8.07 -2.87
CA THR A 90 -2.17 -7.48 -3.86
C THR A 90 -1.06 -8.45 -4.26
N LEU A 91 -0.56 -9.28 -3.33
CA LEU A 91 0.39 -10.35 -3.64
C LEU A 91 -0.21 -11.45 -4.51
N VAL A 92 -1.44 -11.89 -4.23
CA VAL A 92 -2.14 -12.89 -5.05
C VAL A 92 -2.43 -12.33 -6.45
N LEU A 93 -2.90 -11.08 -6.54
CA LEU A 93 -3.14 -10.42 -7.83
C LEU A 93 -1.85 -10.27 -8.64
N LYS A 94 -0.71 -9.97 -7.99
CA LYS A 94 0.61 -9.99 -8.62
C LYS A 94 0.91 -11.35 -9.26
N GLN A 95 0.66 -12.45 -8.54
CA GLN A 95 0.90 -13.80 -9.09
C GLN A 95 -0.01 -14.13 -10.26
N ILE A 96 -1.29 -13.75 -10.21
CA ILE A 96 -2.23 -13.94 -11.32
C ILE A 96 -1.77 -13.16 -12.55
N MET A 97 -1.36 -11.91 -12.37
CA MET A 97 -0.83 -11.07 -13.46
C MET A 97 0.50 -11.58 -14.01
N ASN A 98 1.27 -12.35 -13.23
CA ASN A 98 2.55 -12.92 -13.67
C ASN A 98 2.40 -14.24 -14.45
N LYS A 99 1.18 -14.78 -14.61
CA LYS A 99 1.01 -16.00 -15.40
C LYS A 99 1.30 -15.70 -16.88
N PRO A 100 2.13 -16.50 -17.56
CA PRO A 100 2.25 -16.41 -19.01
C PRO A 100 0.89 -16.74 -19.62
N LEU A 101 0.45 -15.90 -20.57
CA LEU A 101 -0.63 -16.23 -21.51
C LEU A 101 -0.18 -17.39 -22.41
#